data_AF-A0A8J7VST2-F1
#
_entry.id   AF-A0A8J7VST2-F1
#
_cell.length_a   1.000
_cell.length_b   1.000
_cell.length_c   1.000
_cell.angle_alpha   90.00
_cell.angle_beta   90.00
_cell.angle_gamma   90.00
#
_symmetry.space_group_name_H-M   'P 1'
#
loop_
_entity.id
_entity.type
_entity.pdbx_description
1 polymer ?
#
loop_
_entity_poly.entity_id
_entity_poly.type
_entity_poly.pdbx_seq_one_letter_code
_entity_poly.pdbx_strand_id
1 'polypeptide(L)'
;MLTSAGFLAAHPDLQWRNEGVRAWREGDRARALELFLRAAHYGDKASQAMVAEMYWLGEGVGRDRPRAYAWMDLAAERMYRRFLVRREQYWAELDEAERERALAVGEDIYADYGDAVAKPRLERVLARARRTVTGTRTGFVGTLQVQVVGPGGTPIVIDGARFYDPQYWEPERYWAWQDDVWQAPPKGRVTVGELERIAGPDGRPSD
;
A
#
# COMPACT_ATOMS: atom_id res chain seq x y z
N MET A 1 -9.95 -20.23 -9.99
CA MET A 1 -9.41 -19.09 -10.76
C MET A 1 -9.23 -17.91 -9.81
N LEU A 2 -8.07 -17.27 -9.82
CA LEU A 2 -7.82 -16.10 -8.99
C LEU A 2 -8.57 -14.88 -9.54
N THR A 3 -9.36 -14.20 -8.70
CA THR A 3 -10.08 -12.97 -9.01
C THR A 3 -9.35 -11.76 -8.42
N SER A 4 -9.69 -10.52 -8.80
CA SER A 4 -9.16 -9.32 -8.14
C SER A 4 -9.41 -9.32 -6.63
N ALA A 5 -10.59 -9.80 -6.20
CA ALA A 5 -10.93 -9.96 -4.79
C ALA A 5 -10.11 -11.06 -4.11
N GLY A 6 -9.89 -12.20 -4.79
CA GLY A 6 -9.05 -13.29 -4.29
C GLY A 6 -7.57 -12.90 -4.19
N PHE A 7 -7.08 -12.07 -5.11
CA PHE A 7 -5.75 -11.46 -5.03
C PHE A 7 -5.67 -10.57 -3.79
N LEU A 8 -6.56 -9.58 -3.65
CA LEU A 8 -6.54 -8.67 -2.49
C LEU A 8 -6.68 -9.41 -1.15
N ALA A 9 -7.48 -10.48 -1.07
CA ALA A 9 -7.58 -11.31 0.13
C ALA A 9 -6.25 -11.99 0.53
N ALA A 10 -5.35 -12.24 -0.43
CA ALA A 10 -4.01 -12.73 -0.17
C ALA A 10 -3.00 -11.62 0.16
N HIS A 11 -3.37 -10.37 -0.08
CA HIS A 11 -2.58 -9.15 0.12
C HIS A 11 -3.30 -8.21 1.10
N PRO A 12 -3.44 -8.58 2.38
CA PRO A 12 -4.21 -7.82 3.36
C PRO A 12 -3.64 -6.41 3.58
N ASP A 13 -2.34 -6.22 3.39
CA ASP A 13 -1.69 -4.91 3.37
C ASP A 13 -2.28 -3.99 2.28
N LEU A 14 -2.45 -4.50 1.06
CA LEU A 14 -3.02 -3.74 -0.06
C LEU A 14 -4.54 -3.60 0.06
N GLN A 15 -5.22 -4.67 0.46
CA GLN A 15 -6.67 -4.69 0.63
C GLN A 15 -7.10 -3.62 1.64
N TRP A 16 -6.56 -3.68 2.86
CA TRP A 16 -6.95 -2.77 3.92
C TRP A 16 -6.53 -1.33 3.61
N ARG A 17 -5.39 -1.10 2.94
CA ARG A 17 -5.03 0.24 2.45
C ARG A 17 -6.08 0.79 1.50
N ASN A 18 -6.49 0.01 0.50
CA ASN A 18 -7.45 0.44 -0.50
C ASN A 18 -8.82 0.75 0.13
N GLU A 19 -9.27 -0.13 1.03
CA GLU A 19 -10.50 0.10 1.80
C GLU A 19 -10.37 1.35 2.69
N GLY A 20 -9.24 1.55 3.35
CA GLY A 20 -8.97 2.72 4.19
C GLY A 20 -9.01 4.02 3.40
N VAL A 21 -8.39 4.06 2.22
CA VAL A 21 -8.45 5.23 1.33
C VAL A 21 -9.88 5.48 0.83
N ARG A 22 -10.65 4.43 0.55
CA ARG A 22 -12.06 4.57 0.17
C ARG A 22 -12.87 5.19 1.31
N ALA A 23 -12.80 4.62 2.51
CA ALA A 23 -13.50 5.14 3.69
C ALA A 23 -13.11 6.60 3.97
N TRP A 24 -11.82 6.92 3.85
CA TRP A 24 -11.33 8.29 4.01
C TRP A 24 -11.97 9.23 2.98
N ARG A 25 -12.03 8.86 1.70
CA ARG A 25 -12.67 9.65 0.64
C ARG A 25 -14.18 9.81 0.82
N GLU A 26 -14.83 8.83 1.42
CA GLU A 26 -16.26 8.86 1.76
C GLU A 26 -16.56 9.71 3.01
N GLY A 27 -15.52 10.21 3.69
CA GLY A 27 -15.65 11.05 4.88
C GLY A 27 -15.70 10.26 6.20
N ASP A 28 -15.72 8.93 6.16
CA ASP A 28 -15.67 8.08 7.36
C ASP A 28 -14.24 7.94 7.86
N ARG A 29 -13.77 9.00 8.53
CA ARG A 29 -12.41 9.08 9.06
C ARG A 29 -12.14 8.04 10.14
N ALA A 30 -13.11 7.74 11.02
CA ALA A 30 -12.91 6.74 12.07
C ALA A 30 -12.69 5.35 11.44
N ARG A 31 -13.51 4.98 10.46
CA ARG A 31 -13.35 3.71 9.75
C ARG A 31 -12.05 3.65 8.95
N ALA A 32 -11.64 4.76 8.32
CA ALA A 32 -10.37 4.83 7.62
C ALA A 32 -9.19 4.52 8.55
N LEU A 33 -9.19 5.07 9.77
CA LEU A 33 -8.14 4.82 10.76
C LEU A 33 -8.03 3.33 11.10
N GLU A 34 -9.16 2.67 11.36
CA GLU A 34 -9.20 1.24 11.66
C GLU A 34 -8.61 0.41 10.52
N LEU A 35 -8.95 0.74 9.27
CA LEU A 35 -8.49 0.02 8.09
C LEU A 35 -7.00 0.26 7.85
N PHE A 36 -6.51 1.48 8.04
CA PHE A 36 -5.08 1.76 7.95
C PHE A 36 -4.28 1.07 9.05
N LEU A 37 -4.79 0.97 10.27
CA LEU A 37 -4.16 0.18 11.34
C LEU A 37 -4.08 -1.31 10.96
N ARG A 38 -5.12 -1.87 10.34
CA ARG A 38 -5.09 -3.25 9.82
C ARG A 38 -4.06 -3.45 8.73
N ALA A 39 -3.91 -2.51 7.80
CA ALA A 39 -2.87 -2.56 6.78
C ALA A 39 -1.46 -2.41 7.39
N ALA A 40 -1.29 -1.47 8.31
CA ALA A 40 -0.05 -1.21 9.02
C ALA A 40 0.43 -2.45 9.81
N HIS A 41 -0.50 -3.26 10.34
CA HIS A 41 -0.20 -4.51 11.04
C HIS A 41 0.57 -5.53 10.17
N TYR A 42 0.42 -5.42 8.85
CA TYR A 42 1.13 -6.21 7.84
C TYR A 42 2.32 -5.45 7.21
N GLY A 43 2.75 -4.33 7.80
CA GLY A 43 3.96 -3.61 7.40
C GLY A 43 3.75 -2.67 6.22
N ASP A 44 2.51 -2.28 5.92
CA ASP A 44 2.24 -1.30 4.86
C ASP A 44 2.68 0.11 5.28
N LYS A 45 3.83 0.56 4.77
CA LYS A 45 4.42 1.86 5.11
C LYS A 45 3.52 3.05 4.74
N ALA A 46 2.72 2.91 3.68
CA ALA A 46 1.77 3.95 3.28
C ALA A 46 0.65 4.12 4.30
N SER A 47 0.09 3.03 4.81
CA SER A 47 -0.94 3.07 5.84
C SER A 47 -0.39 3.50 7.19
N GLN A 48 0.86 3.12 7.54
CA GLN A 48 1.55 3.68 8.71
C GLN A 48 1.65 5.22 8.62
N ALA A 49 2.02 5.75 7.44
CA ALA A 49 2.04 7.20 7.22
C ALA A 49 0.64 7.82 7.26
N MET A 50 -0.39 7.12 6.78
CA MET A 50 -1.78 7.63 6.89
C MET A 50 -2.25 7.69 8.34
N VAL A 51 -1.97 6.67 9.17
CA VAL A 51 -2.27 6.69 10.61
C VAL A 51 -1.59 7.89 11.27
N ALA A 52 -0.32 8.14 10.93
CA ALA A 52 0.41 9.30 11.43
C ALA A 52 -0.27 10.62 11.07
N GLU A 53 -0.62 10.84 9.80
CA GLU A 53 -1.32 12.06 9.34
C GLU A 53 -2.67 12.24 10.04
N MET A 54 -3.41 11.16 10.28
CA MET A 54 -4.70 11.21 10.97
C MET A 54 -4.55 11.61 12.43
N TYR A 55 -3.55 11.10 13.15
CA TYR A 55 -3.24 11.58 14.51
C TYR A 55 -2.70 13.01 14.51
N TRP A 56 -1.94 13.40 13.50
CA TRP A 56 -1.36 14.74 13.39
C TRP A 56 -2.44 15.81 13.20
N LEU A 57 -3.41 15.52 12.34
CA LEU A 57 -4.50 16.43 11.99
C LEU A 57 -5.73 16.28 12.90
N GLY A 58 -5.84 15.18 13.64
CA GLY A 58 -7.04 14.84 14.41
C GLY A 58 -8.22 14.40 13.51
N GLU A 59 -7.94 13.68 12.42
CA GLU A 59 -8.97 13.19 11.51
C GLU A 59 -9.51 11.84 11.97
N GLY A 60 -10.77 11.80 12.42
CA GLY A 60 -11.41 10.56 12.90
C GLY A 60 -10.91 10.07 14.26
N VAL A 61 -9.99 10.82 14.88
CA VAL A 61 -9.42 10.58 16.20
C VAL A 61 -8.99 11.91 16.81
N GLY A 62 -8.83 11.98 18.13
CA GLY A 62 -8.24 13.15 18.78
C GLY A 62 -6.81 13.40 18.30
N ARG A 63 -6.44 14.67 18.13
CA ARG A 63 -5.09 15.06 17.73
C ARG A 63 -4.07 14.63 18.79
N ASP A 64 -3.03 13.90 18.37
CA ASP A 64 -1.93 13.39 19.20
C ASP A 64 -0.62 13.47 18.40
N ARG A 65 0.09 14.59 18.54
CA ARG A 65 1.31 14.88 17.76
C ARG A 65 2.49 13.95 18.11
N PRO A 66 2.76 13.63 19.38
CA PRO A 66 3.77 12.63 19.74
C PRO A 66 3.51 11.26 19.09
N ARG A 67 2.27 10.76 19.16
CA ARG A 67 1.90 9.48 18.53
C ARG A 67 1.99 9.54 17.02
N ALA A 68 1.56 10.65 16.42
CA ALA A 68 1.70 10.87 14.98
C ALA A 68 3.16 10.82 14.52
N TYR A 69 4.08 11.43 15.28
CA TYR A 69 5.52 11.31 15.01
C TYR A 69 5.99 9.86 15.05
N ALA A 70 5.66 9.11 16.11
CA ALA A 70 6.06 7.71 16.22
C ALA A 70 5.57 6.87 15.02
N TRP A 71 4.32 7.06 14.59
CA TRP A 71 3.82 6.38 13.39
C TRP A 71 4.53 6.80 12.10
N MET A 72 4.92 8.08 11.97
CA MET A 72 5.66 8.56 10.79
C MET A 72 7.11 8.08 10.79
N ASP A 73 7.76 7.99 11.96
CA ASP A 73 9.08 7.39 12.11
C ASP A 73 9.04 5.90 11.75
N LEU A 74 8.01 5.17 12.20
CA LEU A 74 7.78 3.80 11.77
C LEU A 74 7.58 3.67 10.25
N ALA A 75 6.80 4.57 9.65
CA ALA A 75 6.62 4.60 8.20
C ALA A 75 7.95 4.85 7.46
N ALA A 76 8.85 5.62 8.07
CA ALA A 76 10.17 5.95 7.56
C ALA A 76 11.25 4.86 7.80
N GLU A 77 10.94 3.77 8.50
CA GLU A 77 11.87 2.66 8.80
C GLU A 77 12.58 2.11 7.54
N ARG A 78 11.92 2.12 6.38
CA ARG A 78 12.50 1.68 5.07
C ARG A 78 13.21 2.78 4.29
N MET A 79 13.44 3.94 4.91
CA MET A 79 14.17 5.07 4.34
C MET A 79 13.55 5.67 3.07
N TYR A 80 12.25 5.48 2.86
CA TYR A 80 11.56 6.10 1.73
C TYR A 80 11.56 7.63 1.91
N ARG A 81 12.14 8.35 0.94
CA ARG A 81 12.44 9.78 1.07
C ARG A 81 11.24 10.61 1.51
N ARG A 82 10.04 10.32 1.00
CA ARG A 82 8.83 11.04 1.38
C ARG A 82 8.50 10.92 2.87
N PHE A 83 8.60 9.71 3.42
CA PHE A 83 8.27 9.48 4.83
C PHE A 83 9.35 10.02 5.76
N LEU A 84 10.62 9.90 5.36
CA LEU A 84 11.73 10.56 6.07
C LEU A 84 11.54 12.08 6.15
N VAL A 85 11.24 12.73 5.03
CA VAL A 85 11.02 14.19 5.01
C VAL A 85 9.88 14.59 5.94
N ARG A 86 8.77 13.84 5.92
CA ARG A 86 7.64 14.12 6.79
C ARG A 86 7.96 13.87 8.27
N ARG A 87 8.71 12.81 8.57
CA ARG A 87 9.20 12.53 9.93
C ARG A 87 10.01 13.71 10.48
N GLU A 88 10.96 14.22 9.69
CA GLU A 88 11.77 15.38 10.11
C GLU A 88 10.92 16.63 10.36
N GLN A 89 9.92 16.87 9.50
CA GLN A 89 8.98 17.98 9.68
C GLN A 89 8.23 17.85 11.01
N TYR A 90 7.68 16.66 11.32
CA TYR A 90 7.00 16.43 12.58
C TYR A 90 7.93 16.66 13.77
N TRP A 91 9.14 16.10 13.76
CA TRP A 91 10.11 16.26 14.86
C TRP A 91 10.47 17.72 15.12
N ALA A 92 10.68 18.49 14.05
CA ALA A 92 11.04 19.90 14.13
C ALA A 92 9.93 20.73 14.80
N GLU A 93 8.67 20.35 14.63
CA GLU A 93 7.53 21.04 15.24
C GLU A 93 7.20 20.57 16.67
N LEU A 94 7.66 19.39 17.10
CA LEU A 94 7.44 18.92 18.47
C LEU A 94 8.29 19.69 19.48
N ASP A 95 7.72 20.03 20.63
CA ASP A 95 8.47 20.49 21.80
C ASP A 95 9.19 19.34 22.53
N GLU A 96 9.97 19.66 23.56
CA GLU A 96 10.77 18.67 24.29
C GLU A 96 9.90 17.60 25.00
N ALA A 97 8.80 18.01 25.63
CA ALA A 97 7.89 17.08 26.31
C ALA A 97 7.15 16.19 25.32
N GLU A 98 6.77 16.73 24.17
CA GLU A 98 6.18 15.99 23.06
C GLU A 98 7.17 14.97 22.48
N ARG A 99 8.44 15.33 22.30
CA ARG A 99 9.49 14.41 21.83
C ARG A 99 9.74 13.26 22.81
N GLU A 100 9.80 13.54 24.10
CA GLU A 100 9.93 12.49 25.13
C GLU A 100 8.74 11.52 25.08
N ARG A 101 7.51 12.05 24.99
CA ARG A 101 6.32 11.20 24.81
C ARG A 101 6.37 10.42 23.51
N ALA A 102 6.87 11.00 22.42
CA ALA A 102 6.92 10.35 21.12
C ALA A 102 7.84 9.13 21.16
N LEU A 103 8.98 9.23 21.85
CA LEU A 103 9.88 8.10 22.08
C LEU A 103 9.20 7.02 22.93
N ALA A 104 8.53 7.40 24.02
CA ALA A 104 7.85 6.46 24.91
C ALA A 104 6.71 5.70 24.21
N VAL A 105 5.81 6.40 23.50
CA VAL A 105 4.71 5.74 22.77
C VAL A 105 5.22 4.95 21.55
N GLY A 106 6.38 5.33 21.03
CA GLY A 106 7.04 4.64 19.92
C GLY A 106 7.41 3.21 20.27
N GLU A 107 7.85 2.92 21.49
CA GLU A 107 8.24 1.57 21.92
C GLU A 107 7.14 0.53 21.64
N ASP A 108 5.91 0.81 22.11
CA ASP A 108 4.76 -0.07 21.91
C ASP A 108 4.37 -0.17 20.43
N ILE A 109 4.36 0.96 19.72
CA ILE A 109 4.02 1.01 18.30
C ILE A 109 5.02 0.17 17.48
N TYR A 110 6.32 0.28 17.76
CA TYR A 110 7.36 -0.44 17.02
C TYR A 110 7.34 -1.93 17.35
N ALA A 111 7.08 -2.29 18.61
CA ALA A 111 6.93 -3.68 19.03
C ALA A 111 5.78 -4.39 18.30
N ASP A 112 4.69 -3.67 18.00
CA ASP A 112 3.52 -4.24 17.34
C ASP A 112 3.53 -4.11 15.81
N TYR A 113 4.09 -3.03 15.26
CA TYR A 113 3.94 -2.66 13.84
C TYR A 113 5.26 -2.50 13.07
N GLY A 114 6.42 -2.62 13.73
CA GLY A 114 7.73 -2.59 13.08
C GLY A 114 7.92 -3.73 12.08
N ASP A 115 8.77 -3.52 11.07
CA ASP A 115 8.99 -4.53 10.02
C ASP A 115 9.46 -5.87 10.60
N ALA A 116 10.22 -5.86 11.69
CA ALA A 116 10.69 -7.07 12.38
C ALA A 116 9.56 -8.02 12.80
N VAL A 117 8.37 -7.49 13.11
CA VAL A 117 7.19 -8.29 13.48
C VAL A 117 6.15 -8.34 12.36
N ALA A 118 5.99 -7.27 11.61
CA ALA A 118 4.94 -7.12 10.61
C ALA A 118 5.27 -7.90 9.33
N LYS A 119 6.53 -7.93 8.88
CA LYS A 119 6.93 -8.69 7.69
C LYS A 119 6.66 -10.19 7.86
N PRO A 120 7.09 -10.86 8.96
CA PRO A 120 6.75 -12.26 9.18
C PRO A 120 5.25 -12.57 9.22
N ARG A 121 4.38 -11.60 9.58
CA ARG A 121 2.92 -11.78 9.50
C ARG A 121 2.45 -11.86 8.06
N LEU A 122 2.84 -10.90 7.23
CA LEU A 122 2.43 -10.88 5.82
C LEU A 122 3.00 -12.08 5.06
N GLU A 123 4.27 -12.42 5.30
CA GLU A 123 4.93 -13.56 4.64
C GLU A 123 4.22 -14.88 4.89
N ARG A 124 3.69 -15.08 6.12
CA ARG A 124 2.85 -16.25 6.43
C ARG A 124 1.54 -16.27 5.64
N VAL A 125 0.94 -15.11 5.39
CA VAL A 125 -0.26 -15.00 4.55
C VAL A 125 0.08 -15.34 3.10
N LEU A 126 1.14 -14.74 2.54
CA LEU A 126 1.61 -15.00 1.18
C LEU A 126 1.98 -16.47 0.98
N ALA A 127 2.72 -17.07 1.92
CA ALA A 127 3.11 -18.47 1.85
C ALA A 127 1.91 -19.43 1.84
N ARG A 128 0.84 -19.12 2.61
CA ARG A 128 -0.41 -19.89 2.59
C ARG A 128 -1.15 -19.71 1.27
N ALA A 129 -1.27 -18.47 0.79
CA ALA A 129 -1.97 -18.17 -0.45
C ALA A 129 -1.25 -18.75 -1.68
N ARG A 130 0.09 -18.77 -1.69
CA ARG A 130 0.87 -19.39 -2.77
C ARG A 130 0.54 -20.88 -2.96
N ARG A 131 0.26 -21.61 -1.87
CA ARG A 131 -0.12 -23.04 -1.93
C ARG A 131 -1.50 -23.26 -2.55
N THR A 132 -2.42 -22.31 -2.39
CA THR A 132 -3.78 -22.41 -2.94
C THR A 132 -3.88 -21.89 -4.36
N VAL A 133 -3.14 -20.82 -4.69
CA VAL A 133 -3.16 -20.15 -6.00
C VAL A 133 -2.44 -20.95 -7.08
N THR A 134 -1.41 -21.74 -6.74
CA THR A 134 -0.66 -22.55 -7.72
C THR A 134 -1.39 -23.81 -8.21
N GLY A 135 -2.48 -24.23 -7.54
CA GLY A 135 -3.19 -25.50 -7.82
C GLY A 135 -4.21 -25.48 -8.96
N THR A 136 -4.70 -24.32 -9.42
CA THR A 136 -5.70 -24.23 -10.51
C THR A 136 -5.34 -23.12 -11.50
N ARG A 137 -4.50 -23.45 -12.49
CA ARG A 137 -4.00 -22.53 -13.54
C ARG A 137 -4.89 -22.44 -14.79
N THR A 138 -6.10 -23.00 -14.78
CA THR A 138 -6.89 -23.26 -15.99
C THR A 138 -7.91 -22.17 -16.37
N GLY A 139 -7.76 -20.92 -15.90
CA GLY A 139 -8.71 -19.82 -16.18
C GLY A 139 -8.08 -18.57 -16.80
N PHE A 140 -8.70 -18.03 -17.85
CA PHE A 140 -8.30 -16.80 -18.56
C PHE A 140 -8.54 -15.54 -17.70
N VAL A 141 -7.48 -14.87 -17.23
CA VAL A 141 -7.51 -13.68 -16.35
C VAL A 141 -7.40 -12.34 -17.09
N GLY A 142 -7.45 -12.34 -18.43
CA GLY A 142 -6.99 -11.23 -19.29
C GLY A 142 -7.72 -9.88 -19.21
N THR A 143 -8.77 -9.74 -18.40
CA THR A 143 -9.49 -8.46 -18.21
C THR A 143 -9.54 -7.99 -16.76
N LEU A 144 -8.99 -8.78 -15.81
CA LEU A 144 -9.01 -8.40 -14.40
C LEU A 144 -7.92 -7.39 -14.10
N GLN A 145 -8.24 -6.37 -13.31
CA GLN A 145 -7.28 -5.40 -12.82
C GLN A 145 -7.48 -5.22 -11.31
N VAL A 146 -6.38 -4.99 -10.60
CA VAL A 146 -6.37 -4.52 -9.22
C VAL A 146 -5.77 -3.13 -9.22
N GLN A 147 -6.54 -2.15 -8.76
CA GLN A 147 -6.04 -0.80 -8.52
C GLN A 147 -5.57 -0.70 -7.07
N VAL A 148 -4.34 -0.27 -6.89
CA VAL A 148 -3.70 -0.12 -5.60
C VAL A 148 -3.30 1.35 -5.42
N VAL A 149 -3.55 1.91 -4.24
CA VAL A 149 -3.11 3.28 -3.96
C VAL A 149 -1.58 3.32 -3.83
N GLY A 150 -0.94 4.07 -4.72
CA GLY A 150 0.50 4.25 -4.75
C GLY A 150 0.97 5.63 -4.26
N PRO A 151 2.26 5.93 -4.48
CA PRO A 151 2.89 7.19 -4.10
C PRO A 151 2.11 8.42 -4.59
N GLY A 152 1.82 9.35 -3.67
CA GLY A 152 1.20 10.63 -3.99
C GLY A 152 -0.27 10.50 -4.44
N GLY A 153 -0.90 9.36 -4.17
CA GLY A 153 -2.25 9.06 -4.65
C GLY A 153 -2.30 8.50 -6.07
N THR A 154 -1.15 8.32 -6.73
CA THR A 154 -1.08 7.71 -8.07
C THR A 154 -1.53 6.25 -8.00
N PRO A 155 -2.57 5.83 -8.74
CA PRO A 155 -2.98 4.45 -8.78
C PRO A 155 -1.91 3.57 -9.44
N ILE A 156 -1.64 2.42 -8.84
CA ILE A 156 -0.85 1.34 -9.43
C ILE A 156 -1.84 0.29 -9.95
N VAL A 157 -1.74 -0.04 -11.23
CA VAL A 157 -2.59 -1.05 -11.85
C VAL A 157 -1.82 -2.36 -11.94
N ILE A 158 -2.31 -3.40 -11.27
CA ILE A 158 -1.81 -4.76 -11.39
C ILE A 158 -2.74 -5.51 -12.34
N ASP A 159 -2.19 -5.88 -13.50
CA ASP A 159 -2.90 -6.64 -14.52
C ASP A 159 -3.11 -8.10 -14.09
N GLY A 160 -4.28 -8.64 -14.38
CA GLY A 160 -4.70 -10.01 -14.07
C GLY A 160 -3.78 -11.07 -14.65
N ALA A 161 -3.19 -10.85 -15.83
CA ALA A 161 -2.19 -11.73 -16.41
C ALA A 161 -0.92 -11.84 -15.53
N ARG A 162 -0.66 -10.83 -14.71
CA ARG A 162 0.47 -10.79 -13.78
C ARG A 162 0.10 -11.28 -12.38
N PHE A 163 -1.14 -11.68 -12.11
CA PHE A 163 -1.53 -12.16 -10.79
C PHE A 163 -0.74 -13.38 -10.34
N TYR A 164 -0.17 -14.19 -11.22
CA TYR A 164 0.63 -15.36 -10.85
C TYR A 164 2.14 -15.09 -10.89
N ASP A 165 2.55 -13.86 -11.21
CA ASP A 165 3.95 -13.47 -11.24
C ASP A 165 4.56 -13.67 -9.84
N PRO A 166 5.68 -14.41 -9.71
CA PRO A 166 6.35 -14.62 -8.44
C PRO A 166 6.61 -13.32 -7.64
N GLN A 167 6.71 -12.17 -8.31
CA GLN A 167 6.85 -10.87 -7.63
C GLN A 167 5.77 -10.60 -6.58
N TYR A 168 4.55 -11.16 -6.72
CA TYR A 168 3.46 -10.96 -5.77
C TYR A 168 3.32 -12.09 -4.74
N TRP A 169 4.06 -13.19 -4.86
CA TRP A 169 3.88 -14.36 -3.97
C TRP A 169 5.14 -14.81 -3.25
N GLU A 170 6.30 -14.39 -3.72
CA GLU A 170 7.59 -14.63 -3.07
C GLU A 170 7.90 -13.43 -2.16
N PRO A 171 7.98 -13.62 -0.83
CA PRO A 171 8.26 -12.56 0.15
C PRO A 171 9.33 -11.57 -0.27
N GLU A 172 10.51 -12.06 -0.65
CA GLU A 172 11.67 -11.22 -0.95
C GLU A 172 11.40 -10.33 -2.17
N ARG A 173 10.74 -10.89 -3.20
CA ARG A 173 10.38 -10.13 -4.41
C ARG A 173 9.25 -9.15 -4.15
N TYR A 174 8.30 -9.51 -3.30
CA TYR A 174 7.18 -8.65 -2.96
C TYR A 174 7.63 -7.43 -2.18
N TRP A 175 8.52 -7.60 -1.20
CA TRP A 175 9.14 -6.48 -0.49
C TRP A 175 9.97 -5.62 -1.42
N ALA A 176 10.78 -6.21 -2.32
CA ALA A 176 11.54 -5.46 -3.31
C ALA A 176 10.65 -4.65 -4.26
N TRP A 177 9.49 -5.19 -4.67
CA TRP A 177 8.50 -4.46 -5.45
C TRP A 177 7.90 -3.29 -4.67
N GLN A 178 7.59 -3.47 -3.39
CA GLN A 178 7.16 -2.34 -2.56
C GLN A 178 8.26 -1.28 -2.43
N ASP A 179 9.50 -1.68 -2.17
CA ASP A 179 10.62 -0.75 -2.04
C ASP A 179 10.80 0.06 -3.33
N ASP A 180 10.75 -0.57 -4.51
CA ASP A 180 10.80 0.10 -5.82
C ASP A 180 9.68 1.12 -5.99
N VAL A 181 8.44 0.73 -5.67
CA VAL A 181 7.27 1.62 -5.73
C VAL A 181 7.47 2.85 -4.84
N TRP A 182 7.99 2.69 -3.63
CA TRP A 182 7.98 3.75 -2.61
C TRP A 182 9.28 4.55 -2.47
N GLN A 183 10.46 4.04 -2.87
CA GLN A 183 11.74 4.77 -2.82
C GLN A 183 11.85 5.86 -3.88
N ALA A 184 11.49 5.56 -5.13
CA ALA A 184 11.63 6.46 -6.27
C ALA A 184 10.53 6.14 -7.29
N PRO A 185 9.30 6.66 -7.11
CA PRO A 185 8.21 6.33 -8.01
C PRO A 185 8.64 6.58 -9.45
N PRO A 186 8.61 5.58 -10.35
CA PRO A 186 9.03 5.76 -11.72
C PRO A 186 8.26 6.94 -12.31
N LYS A 187 8.96 7.92 -12.87
CA LYS A 187 8.33 8.98 -13.67
C LYS A 187 7.59 8.28 -14.81
N GLY A 188 6.26 8.18 -14.67
CA GLY A 188 5.30 7.56 -15.58
C GLY A 188 5.87 6.62 -16.63
N ARG A 189 5.89 5.31 -16.36
CA ARG A 189 5.80 4.33 -17.45
C ARG A 189 4.40 3.74 -17.44
N VAL A 190 3.46 4.52 -17.98
CA VAL A 190 2.19 3.96 -18.43
C VAL A 190 2.54 3.06 -19.60
N THR A 191 2.60 1.75 -19.38
CA THR A 191 2.59 0.80 -20.48
C THR A 191 1.17 0.78 -21.01
N VAL A 192 0.84 1.77 -21.85
CA VAL A 192 -0.30 1.68 -22.75
C VAL A 192 0.03 0.48 -23.64
N GLY A 193 -0.76 -0.59 -23.53
CA GLY A 193 -0.67 -1.71 -24.47
C GLY A 193 -0.73 -1.17 -25.90
N GLU A 194 -0.05 -1.85 -26.84
CA GLU A 194 0.01 -1.41 -28.23
C GLU A 194 -1.40 -1.05 -28.74
N LEU A 195 -1.50 0.11 -29.40
CA LEU A 195 -2.74 0.57 -30.02
C LEU A 195 -3.24 -0.51 -30.97
N GLU A 196 -4.34 -1.15 -30.60
CA GLU A 196 -5.07 -2.03 -31.52
C GLU A 196 -5.65 -1.14 -32.62
N ARG A 197 -5.05 -1.24 -33.81
CA ARG A 197 -5.48 -0.48 -34.99
C ARG A 197 -6.80 -1.08 -35.45
N ILE A 198 -7.91 -0.45 -35.06
CA ILE A 198 -9.24 -0.83 -35.53
C ILE A 198 -9.23 -0.71 -37.07
N ALA A 199 -9.37 -1.84 -37.76
CA ALA A 199 -9.59 -1.85 -39.20
C ALA A 199 -10.93 -1.15 -39.46
N GLY A 200 -10.90 -0.02 -40.20
CA GLY A 200 -12.11 0.68 -40.61
C GLY A 200 -12.95 -0.21 -41.54
N PRO A 201 -14.29 -0.19 -41.43
CA PRO A 201 -15.13 -0.94 -42.35
C PRO A 201 -15.17 -0.25 -43.71
N ASP A 202 -14.57 -0.91 -44.70
CA ASP A 202 -14.84 -0.93 -46.13
C ASP A 202 -15.33 0.34 -46.87
N GLY A 203 -14.53 0.74 -47.85
CA GLY A 203 -14.92 0.54 -49.25
C GLY A 203 -15.69 1.66 -49.95
N ARG A 204 -14.98 2.40 -50.82
CA ARG A 204 -15.44 2.73 -52.18
C ARG A 204 -14.29 3.27 -53.04
N PRO A 205 -14.09 2.79 -54.28
CA PRO A 205 -13.21 3.44 -55.25
C PRO A 205 -13.95 4.62 -55.89
N SER A 206 -13.24 5.72 -56.13
CA SER A 206 -13.71 6.81 -56.99
C SER A 206 -13.14 6.57 -58.39
N ASP A 207 -14.02 6.49 -59.38
CA ASP A 207 -13.73 6.67 -60.81
C ASP A 207 -13.20 8.09 -61.10
#